data_AF-A0A8T1MHX5-F1
#
_entry.id   AF-A0A8T1MHX5-F1
#
_cell.length_a   1.000
_cell.length_b   1.000
_cell.length_c   1.000
_cell.angle_alpha   90.00
_cell.angle_beta   90.00
_cell.angle_gamma   90.00
#
_symmetry.space_group_name_H-M   'P 1'
#
loop_
_entity.id
_entity.type
_entity.pdbx_description
1 polymer ?
#
loop_
_entity_poly.entity_id
_entity_poly.type
_entity_poly.pdbx_seq_one_letter_code
_entity_poly.pdbx_strand_id
1 'polypeptide(L)'
;MREILPVVAAGAGLCFLGYCIYFDRKRRSAPGFRENLMKKRRQQALDAQRACSLPIPPLGDPGAMHKFFLEQIQQGELALSMGSIEEGVQHFAVAVTVCGQPTQLLQVLQQSLSPSVFTMLIEALPSVRNQIFGMSTLRTSGVKEIEEDLE
;
A
#
# COMPACT_ATOMS: atom_id res chain seq x y z
N MET A 1 28.14 -57.46 31.17
CA MET A 1 27.29 -57.16 29.99
C MET A 1 26.06 -56.31 30.32
N ARG A 2 25.40 -56.43 31.49
CA ARG A 2 24.20 -55.64 31.82
C ARG A 2 24.41 -54.12 31.95
N GLU A 3 25.59 -53.66 32.39
CA GLU A 3 25.89 -52.22 32.58
C GLU A 3 26.22 -51.46 31.29
N ILE A 4 26.46 -52.15 30.17
CA ILE A 4 26.86 -51.52 28.91
C ILE A 4 25.64 -51.01 28.14
N LEU A 5 24.50 -51.70 28.29
CA LEU A 5 23.24 -51.37 27.63
C LEU A 5 22.69 -49.96 27.98
N PRO A 6 22.65 -49.52 29.26
CA PRO A 6 22.19 -48.17 29.59
C PRO A 6 23.16 -47.07 29.13
N VAL A 7 24.46 -47.33 29.12
CA VAL A 7 25.48 -46.36 28.63
C VAL A 7 25.34 -46.12 27.13
N VAL A 8 25.12 -47.19 26.36
CA VAL A 8 24.90 -47.09 24.91
C VAL A 8 23.58 -46.39 24.60
N ALA A 9 22.50 -46.70 25.35
CA ALA A 9 21.20 -46.05 25.17
C ALA A 9 21.27 -44.55 25.50
N ALA A 10 21.98 -44.16 26.57
CA ALA A 10 22.18 -42.76 26.93
C ALA A 10 23.00 -41.99 25.88
N GLY A 11 24.08 -42.61 25.36
CA GLY A 11 24.89 -42.01 24.29
C GLY A 11 24.10 -41.80 22.99
N ALA A 12 23.30 -42.80 22.59
CA ALA A 12 22.44 -42.70 21.43
C ALA A 12 21.39 -41.58 21.59
N GLY A 13 20.81 -41.44 22.78
CA GLY A 13 19.88 -40.35 23.10
C GLY A 13 20.52 -38.97 22.97
N LEU A 14 21.72 -38.77 23.52
CA LEU A 14 22.44 -37.48 23.43
C LEU A 14 22.78 -37.12 21.98
N CYS A 15 23.27 -38.10 21.19
CA CYS A 15 23.54 -37.90 19.77
C CYS A 15 22.26 -37.55 18.99
N PHE A 16 21.15 -38.23 19.29
CA PHE A 16 19.86 -37.96 18.65
C PHE A 16 19.33 -36.56 19.00
N LEU A 17 19.35 -36.16 20.28
CA LEU A 17 18.97 -34.81 20.70
C LEU A 17 19.87 -33.73 20.09
N GLY A 18 21.18 -33.94 20.05
CA GLY A 18 22.12 -33.03 19.38
C GLY A 18 21.81 -32.87 17.89
N TYR A 19 21.50 -33.99 17.21
CA TYR A 19 21.09 -33.97 15.80
C TYR A 19 19.74 -33.26 15.60
N CYS A 20 18.76 -33.50 16.47
CA CYS A 20 17.47 -32.82 16.44
C CYS A 20 17.61 -31.31 16.63
N ILE A 21 18.43 -30.85 17.58
CA ILE A 21 18.69 -29.41 17.82
C ILE A 21 19.40 -28.78 16.62
N TYR A 22 20.42 -29.45 16.05
CA TYR A 22 21.12 -28.97 14.85
C TYR A 22 20.15 -28.82 13.67
N PHE A 23 19.30 -29.81 13.45
CA PHE A 23 18.36 -29.81 12.33
C PHE A 23 17.22 -28.80 12.53
N ASP A 24 16.66 -28.66 13.73
CA ASP A 24 15.64 -27.65 14.04
C ASP A 24 16.21 -26.23 13.89
N ARG A 25 17.47 -26.00 14.30
CA ARG A 25 18.16 -24.73 14.06
C ARG A 25 18.37 -24.46 12.57
N LYS A 26 18.75 -25.48 11.79
CA LYS A 26 18.89 -25.39 10.32
C LYS A 26 17.55 -25.14 9.62
N ARG A 27 16.45 -25.67 10.16
CA ARG A 27 15.09 -25.49 9.60
C ARG A 27 14.48 -24.12 9.94
N ARG A 28 14.71 -23.59 11.15
CA ARG A 28 14.20 -22.28 11.59
C ARG A 28 15.02 -21.08 11.10
N SER A 29 16.25 -21.32 10.66
CA SER A 29 17.11 -20.32 10.02
C SER A 29 16.75 -20.15 8.54
N ALA A 30 15.48 -19.88 8.21
CA ALA A 30 15.09 -19.55 6.85
C ALA A 30 15.53 -18.10 6.53
N PRO A 31 16.57 -17.86 5.71
CA PRO A 31 17.06 -16.51 5.41
C PRO A 31 16.06 -15.67 4.60
N GLY A 32 15.06 -16.31 3.98
CA GLY A 32 14.12 -15.62 3.09
C GLY A 32 12.96 -14.91 3.79
N PHE A 33 12.45 -15.39 4.93
CA PHE A 33 11.17 -14.85 5.45
C PHE A 33 11.29 -13.41 5.94
N ARG A 34 12.35 -13.10 6.71
CA ARG A 34 12.61 -11.73 7.20
C ARG A 34 12.97 -10.76 6.08
N GLU A 35 13.74 -11.23 5.10
CA GLU A 35 14.11 -10.44 3.94
C GLU A 35 12.90 -10.16 3.05
N ASN A 36 12.00 -11.15 2.86
CA ASN A 36 10.75 -10.96 2.15
C ASN A 36 9.80 -10.00 2.90
N LEU A 37 9.79 -9.99 4.23
CA LEU A 37 9.02 -9.00 5.01
C LEU A 37 9.60 -7.59 4.89
N MET A 38 10.93 -7.43 4.94
CA MET A 38 11.59 -6.15 4.71
C MET A 38 11.39 -5.66 3.27
N LYS A 39 11.50 -6.54 2.28
CA LYS A 39 11.19 -6.23 0.87
C LYS A 39 9.74 -5.81 0.71
N LYS A 40 8.77 -6.53 1.31
CA LYS A 40 7.35 -6.12 1.30
C LYS A 40 7.13 -4.75 1.93
N ARG A 41 7.74 -4.46 3.08
CA ARG A 41 7.65 -3.13 3.72
C ARG A 41 8.29 -2.02 2.87
N ARG A 42 9.45 -2.28 2.26
CA ARG A 42 10.11 -1.32 1.37
C ARG A 42 9.31 -1.11 0.08
N GLN A 43 8.70 -2.17 -0.45
CA GLN A 43 7.81 -2.11 -1.59
C GLN A 43 6.57 -1.27 -1.26
N GLN A 44 5.92 -1.52 -0.11
CA GLN A 44 4.79 -0.70 0.36
C GLN A 44 5.16 0.77 0.60
N ALA A 45 6.37 1.07 1.10
CA ALA A 45 6.82 2.45 1.25
C ALA A 45 7.08 3.13 -0.11
N LEU A 46 7.66 2.42 -1.06
CA LEU A 46 7.85 2.91 -2.43
C LEU A 46 6.52 3.05 -3.16
N ASP A 47 5.58 2.15 -2.95
CA ASP A 47 4.26 2.19 -3.56
C ASP A 47 3.39 3.28 -2.92
N ALA A 48 3.53 3.56 -1.62
CA ALA A 48 2.99 4.77 -0.99
C ALA A 48 3.63 6.04 -1.57
N GLN A 49 4.94 6.02 -1.86
CA GLN A 49 5.64 7.14 -2.51
C GLN A 49 5.23 7.30 -4.00
N ARG A 50 4.86 6.22 -4.68
CA ARG A 50 4.29 6.24 -6.04
C ARG A 50 2.81 6.60 -6.06
N ALA A 51 2.05 6.22 -5.05
CA ALA A 51 0.71 6.74 -4.81
C ALA A 51 0.75 8.26 -4.51
N CYS A 52 1.89 8.78 -4.01
CA CYS A 52 2.17 10.21 -3.97
C CYS A 52 2.51 10.83 -5.34
N SER A 53 2.91 10.05 -6.34
CA SER A 53 3.06 10.50 -7.73
C SER A 53 1.80 10.19 -8.53
N LEU A 54 0.65 10.73 -8.13
CA LEU A 54 -0.56 10.64 -8.96
C LEU A 54 -0.27 11.35 -10.29
N PRO A 55 -0.32 10.65 -11.43
CA PRO A 55 -0.25 11.26 -12.73
C PRO A 55 -1.62 11.87 -13.00
N ILE A 56 -1.92 12.97 -12.32
CA ILE A 56 -3.08 13.79 -12.65
C ILE A 56 -2.84 14.22 -14.11
N PRO A 57 -3.68 13.79 -15.06
CA PRO A 57 -3.51 14.18 -16.45
C PRO A 57 -3.51 15.71 -16.55
N PRO A 58 -2.74 16.28 -17.50
CA PRO A 58 -2.67 17.73 -17.66
C PRO A 58 -4.09 18.32 -17.72
N LEU A 59 -4.31 19.39 -16.96
CA LEU A 59 -5.62 20.00 -16.71
C LEU A 59 -6.29 20.61 -17.96
N GLY A 60 -5.75 20.37 -19.16
CA GLY A 60 -6.21 20.92 -20.43
C GLY A 60 -7.32 20.12 -21.11
N ASP A 61 -7.44 18.81 -20.86
CA ASP A 61 -8.39 17.95 -21.57
C ASP A 61 -9.54 17.46 -20.66
N PRO A 62 -10.77 18.00 -20.80
CA PRO A 62 -11.91 17.57 -20.00
C PRO A 62 -12.26 16.08 -20.22
N GLY A 63 -11.94 15.53 -21.40
CA GLY A 63 -12.09 14.10 -21.68
C GLY A 63 -11.10 13.21 -20.92
N ALA A 64 -9.88 13.68 -20.66
CA ALA A 64 -8.87 12.95 -19.90
C ALA A 64 -9.18 12.95 -18.41
N MET A 65 -9.67 14.09 -17.87
CA MET A 65 -10.12 14.19 -16.48
C MET A 65 -11.27 13.24 -16.17
N HIS A 66 -12.25 13.14 -17.08
CA HIS A 66 -13.39 12.25 -16.88
C HIS A 66 -12.97 10.78 -16.88
N LYS A 67 -12.04 10.38 -17.77
CA LYS A 67 -11.47 9.02 -17.77
C LYS A 67 -10.71 8.72 -16.49
N PHE A 68 -9.85 9.64 -16.05
CA PHE A 68 -9.12 9.50 -14.79
C PHE A 68 -10.06 9.39 -13.59
N PHE A 69 -11.11 10.21 -13.57
CA PHE A 69 -12.15 10.13 -12.55
C PHE A 69 -12.78 8.73 -12.49
N LEU A 70 -13.25 8.21 -13.63
CA LEU A 70 -13.88 6.87 -13.70
C LEU A 70 -12.90 5.77 -13.28
N GLU A 71 -11.64 5.87 -13.69
CA GLU A 71 -10.60 4.91 -13.30
C GLU A 71 -10.35 4.93 -11.78
N GLN A 72 -10.28 6.12 -11.15
CA GLN A 72 -10.14 6.23 -9.70
C GLN A 72 -11.36 5.67 -8.95
N ILE A 73 -12.58 5.90 -9.44
CA ILE A 73 -13.78 5.28 -8.84
C ILE A 73 -13.69 3.75 -8.92
N GLN A 74 -13.33 3.21 -10.07
CA GLN A 74 -13.22 1.76 -10.27
C GLN A 74 -12.14 1.13 -9.37
N GLN A 75 -10.97 1.77 -9.24
CA GLN A 75 -9.92 1.33 -8.31
C GLN A 75 -10.41 1.39 -6.85
N GLY A 76 -11.16 2.43 -6.48
CA GLY A 76 -11.76 2.57 -5.16
C GLY A 76 -12.74 1.42 -4.86
N GLU A 77 -13.60 1.07 -5.80
CA GLU A 77 -14.54 -0.05 -5.67
C GLU A 77 -13.82 -1.41 -5.57
N LEU A 78 -12.75 -1.61 -6.36
CA LEU A 78 -11.93 -2.81 -6.27
C LEU A 78 -11.26 -2.92 -4.90
N ALA A 79 -10.70 -1.84 -4.37
CA ALA A 79 -10.10 -1.82 -3.03
C ALA A 79 -11.13 -2.17 -1.94
N LEU A 80 -12.35 -1.64 -2.04
CA LEU A 80 -13.46 -2.02 -1.16
C LEU A 80 -13.82 -3.50 -1.28
N SER A 81 -13.84 -4.06 -2.50
CA SER A 81 -14.13 -5.47 -2.73
C SER A 81 -13.07 -6.41 -2.12
N MET A 82 -11.82 -5.93 -2.02
CA MET A 82 -10.71 -6.63 -1.37
C MET A 82 -10.70 -6.45 0.16
N GLY A 83 -11.59 -5.61 0.71
CA GLY A 83 -11.64 -5.29 2.14
C GLY A 83 -10.66 -4.20 2.59
N SER A 84 -9.99 -3.52 1.65
CA SER A 84 -9.06 -2.40 1.91
C SER A 84 -9.83 -1.09 1.89
N ILE A 85 -10.42 -0.72 3.04
CA ILE A 85 -11.31 0.45 3.12
C ILE A 85 -10.53 1.77 3.04
N GLU A 86 -9.38 1.85 3.71
CA GLU A 86 -8.53 3.06 3.69
C GLU A 86 -8.08 3.42 2.26
N GLU A 87 -7.65 2.43 1.47
CA GLU A 87 -7.18 2.62 0.10
C GLU A 87 -8.33 3.01 -0.84
N GLY A 88 -9.51 2.38 -0.68
CA GLY A 88 -10.70 2.75 -1.44
C GLY A 88 -11.12 4.19 -1.21
N VAL A 89 -11.13 4.62 0.06
CA VAL A 89 -11.42 6.01 0.45
C VAL A 89 -10.40 6.98 -0.16
N GLN A 90 -9.13 6.61 -0.23
CA GLN A 90 -8.09 7.46 -0.83
C GLN A 90 -8.33 7.69 -2.33
N HIS A 91 -8.67 6.65 -3.09
CA HIS A 91 -9.01 6.77 -4.51
C HIS A 91 -10.25 7.63 -4.75
N PHE A 92 -11.30 7.47 -3.92
CA PHE A 92 -12.48 8.33 -4.00
C PHE A 92 -12.17 9.79 -3.66
N ALA A 93 -11.33 10.04 -2.66
CA ALA A 93 -10.94 11.40 -2.28
C ALA A 93 -10.20 12.10 -3.42
N VAL A 94 -9.27 11.40 -4.08
CA VAL A 94 -8.58 11.89 -5.28
C VAL A 94 -9.57 12.21 -6.40
N ALA A 95 -10.49 11.29 -6.70
CA ALA A 95 -11.51 11.47 -7.73
C ALA A 95 -12.35 12.74 -7.49
N VAL A 96 -12.79 12.96 -6.25
CA VAL A 96 -13.58 14.14 -5.85
C VAL A 96 -12.78 15.43 -6.00
N THR A 97 -11.46 15.42 -5.72
CA THR A 97 -10.63 16.64 -5.85
C THR A 97 -10.45 17.11 -7.30
N VAL A 98 -10.55 16.20 -8.28
CA VAL A 98 -10.41 16.51 -9.71
C VAL A 98 -11.73 16.97 -10.33
N CYS A 99 -12.87 16.62 -9.72
CA CYS A 99 -14.18 16.99 -10.22
C CYS A 99 -14.53 18.45 -9.93
N GLY A 100 -14.86 19.22 -10.97
CA GLY A 100 -15.35 20.60 -10.83
C GLY A 100 -16.75 20.71 -10.19
N GLN A 101 -17.48 19.60 -10.04
CA GLN A 101 -18.85 19.58 -9.51
C GLN A 101 -19.05 18.46 -8.47
N PRO A 102 -18.63 18.67 -7.21
CA PRO A 102 -18.62 17.62 -6.19
C PRO A 102 -20.01 17.21 -5.70
N THR A 103 -21.02 18.10 -5.76
CA THR A 103 -22.35 17.88 -5.18
C THR A 103 -23.15 16.76 -5.82
N GLN A 104 -23.20 16.71 -7.16
CA GLN A 104 -23.95 15.68 -7.89
C GLN A 104 -23.30 14.30 -7.72
N LEU A 105 -21.97 14.28 -7.65
CA LEU A 105 -21.15 13.08 -7.58
C LEU A 105 -21.18 12.46 -6.17
N LEU A 106 -21.11 13.30 -5.13
CA LEU A 106 -21.30 12.89 -3.74
C LEU A 106 -22.66 12.20 -3.55
N GLN A 107 -23.72 12.67 -4.21
CA GLN A 107 -25.04 12.08 -4.10
C GLN A 107 -25.10 10.65 -4.68
N VAL A 108 -24.46 10.42 -5.82
CA VAL A 108 -24.38 9.08 -6.43
C VAL A 108 -23.51 8.14 -5.60
N LEU A 109 -22.36 8.64 -5.10
CA LEU A 109 -21.49 7.86 -4.21
C LEU A 109 -22.18 7.49 -2.90
N GLN A 110 -23.01 8.38 -2.35
CA GLN A 110 -23.79 8.10 -1.13
C GLN A 110 -24.81 6.96 -1.33
N GLN A 111 -25.37 6.80 -2.54
CA GLN A 111 -26.29 5.70 -2.86
C GLN A 111 -25.56 4.38 -3.15
N SER A 112 -24.30 4.45 -3.59
CA SER A 112 -23.52 3.28 -4.02
C SER A 112 -22.62 2.73 -2.91
N LEU A 113 -22.23 3.56 -1.95
CA LEU A 113 -21.34 3.21 -0.85
C LEU A 113 -22.10 3.06 0.47
N SER A 114 -21.60 2.21 1.36
CA SER A 114 -22.15 2.08 2.71
C SER A 114 -21.90 3.36 3.54
N PRO A 115 -22.81 3.73 4.45
CA PRO A 115 -22.71 4.99 5.22
C PRO A 115 -21.44 5.09 6.09
N SER A 116 -20.86 3.95 6.48
CA SER A 116 -19.61 3.91 7.23
C SER A 116 -18.40 4.31 6.38
N VAL A 117 -18.33 3.90 5.12
CA VAL A 117 -17.24 4.26 4.19
C VAL A 117 -17.36 5.73 3.79
N PHE A 118 -18.58 6.21 3.57
CA PHE A 118 -18.83 7.61 3.22
C PHE A 118 -18.39 8.58 4.33
N THR A 119 -18.61 8.23 5.60
CA THR A 119 -18.16 9.06 6.73
C THR A 119 -16.63 9.17 6.76
N MET A 120 -15.91 8.05 6.57
CA MET A 120 -14.45 8.06 6.49
C MET A 120 -13.94 8.85 5.28
N LEU A 121 -14.66 8.83 4.15
CA LEU A 121 -14.35 9.66 2.99
C LEU A 121 -14.42 11.15 3.32
N ILE A 122 -15.51 11.61 3.94
CA ILE A 122 -15.67 13.02 4.30
C ILE A 122 -14.59 13.49 5.28
N GLU A 123 -14.18 12.63 6.21
CA GLU A 123 -13.11 12.93 7.16
C GLU A 123 -11.71 12.95 6.49
N ALA A 124 -11.47 12.07 5.52
CA ALA A 124 -10.20 11.98 4.80
C ALA A 124 -10.01 13.05 3.71
N LEU A 125 -11.11 13.57 3.14
CA LEU A 125 -11.11 14.60 2.10
C LEU A 125 -10.20 15.81 2.39
N PRO A 126 -10.29 16.49 3.56
CA PRO A 126 -9.44 17.65 3.85
C PRO A 126 -7.95 17.28 3.88
N SER A 127 -7.60 16.09 4.37
CA SER A 127 -6.22 15.61 4.43
C SER A 127 -5.67 15.34 3.02
N VAL A 128 -6.43 14.63 2.18
CA VAL A 128 -6.05 14.31 0.79
C VAL A 128 -5.97 15.56 -0.06
N ARG A 129 -6.92 16.49 0.09
CA ARG A 129 -6.87 17.79 -0.58
C ARG A 129 -5.57 18.51 -0.24
N ASN A 130 -5.22 18.64 1.04
CA ASN A 130 -3.99 19.31 1.45
C ASN A 130 -2.73 18.60 0.91
N GLN A 131 -2.75 17.28 0.83
CA GLN A 131 -1.64 16.51 0.23
C GLN A 131 -1.51 16.76 -1.27
N ILE A 132 -2.60 16.72 -2.04
CA ILE A 132 -2.59 16.93 -3.50
C ILE A 132 -2.17 18.37 -3.83
N PHE A 133 -2.74 19.37 -3.15
CA PHE A 133 -2.37 20.77 -3.34
C PHE A 133 -0.95 21.06 -2.85
N GLY A 134 -0.51 20.46 -1.74
CA GLY A 134 0.87 20.57 -1.25
C GLY A 134 1.90 19.91 -2.19
N MET A 135 1.57 18.76 -2.78
CA MET A 135 2.39 18.06 -3.76
C MET A 135 2.51 18.85 -5.07
N SER A 136 1.45 19.55 -5.46
CA SER A 136 1.43 20.41 -6.63
C SER A 136 2.47 21.52 -6.50
N THR A 137 2.58 22.15 -5.32
CA THR A 137 3.59 23.17 -5.02
C THR A 137 5.02 22.61 -5.05
N LEU A 138 5.26 21.37 -4.60
CA LEU A 138 6.57 20.73 -4.75
C LEU A 138 6.89 20.35 -6.21
N ARG A 139 5.90 19.91 -6.97
CA ARG A 139 6.05 19.62 -8.40
C ARG A 139 6.34 20.88 -9.22
N THR A 140 5.77 22.03 -8.87
CA THR A 140 6.10 23.28 -9.59
C THR A 140 7.54 23.74 -9.31
N SER A 141 8.06 23.50 -8.11
CA SER A 141 9.48 23.76 -7.80
C SER A 141 10.43 22.80 -8.53
N GLY A 142 10.06 21.53 -8.70
CA GLY A 142 10.89 20.56 -9.45
C GLY A 142 10.83 20.69 -10.98
N VAL A 143 9.77 21.29 -11.53
CA VAL A 143 9.69 21.61 -12.97
C VAL A 143 10.51 22.87 -13.30
N LYS A 144 10.63 23.83 -12.37
CA LYS A 144 11.44 25.03 -12.58
C LYS A 144 12.95 24.76 -12.71
N GLU A 145 13.49 23.72 -12.09
CA GLU A 145 14.92 23.39 -12.22
C GLU A 145 15.30 22.85 -13.61
N ILE A 146 14.33 22.41 -14.45
CA ILE A 146 14.66 21.88 -15.78
C ILE A 146 14.62 22.97 -16.86
N GLU A 147 13.97 24.11 -16.60
CA GLU A 147 13.79 25.17 -17.62
C GLU A 147 14.88 26.25 -17.58
N GLU A 148 15.71 26.30 -16.52
CA GLU A 148 16.82 27.27 -16.39
C GLU A 148 18.20 26.73 -16.85
N ASP A 149 18.27 25.47 -17.33
CA ASP A 149 19.48 24.85 -17.87
C ASP A 149 19.48 24.75 -19.41
N LEU A 150 18.50 25.39 -20.09
CA LEU A 150 18.41 25.42 -21.56
C LEU A 150 18.12 26.81 -22.16
N GLU A 151 18.61 27.87 -21.51
CA GLU A 151 18.88 29.18 -22.16
C GLU A 151 20.34 29.60 -22.00
#